data_AF-A0A924GVU1-F1
#
_entry.id   AF-A0A924GVU1-F1
#
_cell.length_a   1.000
_cell.length_b   1.000
_cell.length_c   1.000
_cell.angle_alpha   90.00
_cell.angle_beta   90.00
_cell.angle_gamma   90.00
#
_symmetry.space_group_name_H-M   'P 1'
#
loop_
_entity.id
_entity.type
_entity.pdbx_description
1 polymer ?
#
loop_
_entity_poly.entity_id
_entity_poly.type
_entity_poly.pdbx_seq_one_letter_code
_entity_poly.pdbx_strand_id
1 'polypeptide(L)'
;MSTLSIRLDPQLEEKLDREVARLGTTRSRFVQEMLAQRLESPSPMALLQEARAEYKLPDPARAKVKTNKASNVKALVREAVAKKGRVK
;
A
#
# COMPACT_ATOMS: atom_id res chain seq x y z
N MET A 1 12.47 27.43 -11.67
CA MET A 1 11.00 27.40 -11.58
C MET A 1 10.46 27.04 -12.96
N SER A 2 9.67 25.99 -13.08
CA SER A 2 9.04 25.60 -14.35
C SER A 2 7.70 26.32 -14.50
N THR A 3 7.46 26.96 -15.64
CA THR A 3 6.18 27.58 -15.98
C THR A 3 5.48 26.75 -17.04
N LEU A 4 4.19 26.45 -16.83
CA LEU A 4 3.36 25.70 -17.78
C LEU A 4 2.22 26.59 -18.26
N SER A 5 1.98 26.63 -19.57
CA SER A 5 0.80 27.27 -20.15
C SER A 5 -0.15 26.18 -20.64
N ILE A 6 -1.40 26.21 -20.16
CA ILE A 6 -2.43 25.23 -20.49
C ILE A 6 -3.61 25.98 -21.08
N ARG A 7 -4.14 25.48 -22.20
CA ARG A 7 -5.43 25.95 -22.74
C ARG A 7 -6.54 25.07 -22.16
N LEU A 8 -7.52 25.69 -21.53
CA LEU A 8 -8.70 25.03 -20.98
C LEU A 8 -9.89 25.26 -21.90
N ASP A 9 -10.83 24.32 -21.89
CA ASP A 9 -12.16 24.54 -22.46
C ASP A 9 -12.85 25.69 -21.68
N PRO A 10 -13.59 26.60 -22.35
CA PRO A 10 -14.31 27.68 -21.68
C PRO A 10 -15.20 27.22 -20.53
N GLN A 11 -15.87 26.07 -20.65
CA GLN A 11 -16.72 25.52 -19.59
C GLN A 11 -15.91 25.09 -18.36
N LEU A 12 -14.69 24.63 -18.58
CA LEU A 12 -13.79 24.21 -17.51
C LEU A 12 -13.17 25.43 -16.81
N GLU A 13 -12.89 26.50 -17.56
CA GLU A 13 -12.41 27.77 -16.99
C GLU A 13 -13.46 28.40 -16.06
N GLU A 14 -14.74 28.42 -16.45
CA GLU A 14 -15.81 28.91 -15.56
C GLU A 14 -15.93 28.10 -14.27
N LYS A 15 -15.79 26.77 -14.35
CA LYS A 15 -15.81 25.90 -13.17
C LYS A 15 -14.63 26.19 -12.26
N LEU A 16 -13.44 26.36 -12.83
CA LEU A 16 -12.24 26.72 -12.10
C LEU A 16 -12.45 28.05 -11.35
N ASP A 17 -12.99 29.06 -12.02
CA ASP A 17 -13.23 30.37 -11.41
C ASP A 17 -14.22 30.32 -10.24
N ARG A 18 -15.29 29.53 -10.38
CA ARG A 18 -16.25 29.32 -9.30
C ARG A 18 -15.61 28.67 -8.08
N GLU A 19 -14.78 27.65 -8.29
CA GLU A 19 -14.09 26.96 -7.19
C GLU A 19 -13.03 27.85 -6.52
N VAL A 20 -12.28 28.61 -7.32
CA VAL A 20 -11.29 29.58 -6.83
C VAL A 20 -11.97 30.67 -5.99
N ALA A 21 -13.10 31.21 -6.46
CA ALA A 21 -13.89 32.18 -5.71
C ALA A 21 -14.47 31.59 -4.42
N ARG A 22 -15.00 30.36 -4.47
CA ARG A 22 -15.58 29.65 -3.31
C ARG A 22 -14.54 29.41 -2.21
N LEU A 23 -13.32 29.07 -2.59
CA LEU A 23 -12.23 28.76 -1.66
C LEU A 23 -11.37 29.98 -1.28
N GLY A 24 -11.59 31.14 -1.92
CA GLY A 24 -10.82 32.36 -1.66
C GLY A 24 -9.33 32.21 -1.97
N THR A 25 -8.98 31.45 -3.02
CA THR A 25 -7.59 31.17 -3.41
C THR A 25 -7.25 31.80 -4.76
N THR A 26 -6.06 31.51 -5.31
CA THR A 26 -5.69 31.91 -6.68
C THR A 26 -5.81 30.73 -7.63
N ARG A 27 -6.06 30.99 -8.94
CA ARG A 27 -6.13 29.94 -9.97
C ARG A 27 -4.89 29.03 -9.94
N SER A 28 -3.70 29.61 -9.88
CA SER A 28 -2.45 28.85 -9.86
C SER A 28 -2.30 27.99 -8.62
N ARG A 29 -2.64 28.51 -7.43
CA ARG A 29 -2.56 27.75 -6.19
C ARG A 29 -3.55 26.59 -6.17
N PHE A 30 -4.78 26.84 -6.60
CA PHE A 30 -5.81 25.80 -6.71
C PHE A 30 -5.36 24.66 -7.64
N VAL A 31 -4.86 25.01 -8.83
CA VAL A 31 -4.39 24.01 -9.80
C VAL A 31 -3.18 23.24 -9.25
N GLN A 32 -2.24 23.91 -8.58
CA GLN A 32 -1.10 23.26 -7.94
C GLN A 32 -1.53 22.28 -6.86
N GLU A 33 -2.47 22.66 -5.99
CA GLU A 33 -3.00 21.79 -4.93
C GLU A 33 -3.74 20.58 -5.52
N MET A 34 -4.56 20.78 -6.57
CA MET A 34 -5.23 19.68 -7.27
C MET A 34 -4.25 18.74 -7.96
N LEU A 35 -3.23 19.29 -8.62
CA LEU A 35 -2.19 18.49 -9.25
C LEU A 35 -1.38 17.72 -8.21
N ALA A 36 -1.04 18.35 -7.09
CA ALA A 36 -0.38 17.67 -5.98
C ALA A 36 -1.24 16.52 -5.46
N GLN A 37 -2.53 16.73 -5.20
CA GLN A 37 -3.43 15.65 -4.76
C GLN A 37 -3.58 14.51 -5.77
N ARG A 38 -3.53 14.81 -7.08
CA ARG A 38 -3.67 13.80 -8.14
C ARG A 38 -2.37 13.09 -8.50
N LEU A 39 -1.25 13.77 -8.35
CA LEU A 39 0.09 13.26 -8.64
C LEU A 39 0.78 12.73 -7.39
N GLU A 40 0.23 12.97 -6.19
CA GLU A 40 0.70 12.37 -4.95
C GLU A 40 0.74 10.85 -5.14
N SER A 41 1.96 10.35 -4.97
CA SER A 41 2.46 9.04 -5.36
C SER A 41 1.53 7.87 -5.02
N PRO A 42 1.66 6.75 -5.76
CA PRO A 42 0.91 5.52 -5.49
C PRO A 42 0.93 5.22 -4.00
N SER A 43 -0.24 4.89 -3.45
CA SER A 43 -0.43 4.63 -2.02
C SER A 43 0.76 3.83 -1.46
N PRO A 44 1.20 4.04 -0.22
CA PRO A 44 2.32 3.29 0.36
C PRO A 44 2.18 1.77 0.18
N MET A 45 0.94 1.28 0.17
CA MET A 45 0.59 -0.10 -0.15
C MET A 45 0.86 -0.49 -1.61
N ALA A 46 0.54 0.37 -2.57
CA ALA A 46 0.86 0.16 -3.98
C ALA A 46 2.38 0.14 -4.21
N LEU A 47 3.13 1.07 -3.62
CA LEU A 47 4.60 1.04 -3.66
C LEU A 47 5.18 -0.24 -3.03
N LEU A 48 4.63 -0.68 -1.90
CA LEU A 48 5.03 -1.95 -1.27
C LEU A 48 4.68 -3.17 -2.12
N GLN A 49 3.55 -3.14 -2.84
CA GLN A 49 3.18 -4.22 -3.77
C GLN A 49 4.09 -4.25 -4.99
N GLU A 50 4.43 -3.10 -5.58
CA GLU A 50 5.38 -2.99 -6.68
C GLU A 50 6.76 -3.51 -6.28
N ALA A 51 7.29 -3.04 -5.13
CA ALA A 51 8.55 -3.54 -4.61
C ALA A 51 8.49 -5.05 -4.34
N ARG A 52 7.39 -5.58 -3.78
CA ARG A 52 7.23 -7.02 -3.58
C ARG A 52 7.22 -7.82 -4.88
N ALA A 53 6.58 -7.31 -5.93
CA ALA A 53 6.57 -7.92 -7.24
C ALA A 53 7.97 -7.94 -7.86
N GLU A 54 8.71 -6.83 -7.74
CA GLU A 54 10.09 -6.70 -8.23
C GLU A 54 11.05 -7.69 -7.52
N TYR A 55 10.98 -7.77 -6.19
CA TYR A 55 11.83 -8.65 -5.38
C TYR A 55 11.27 -10.07 -5.18
N LYS A 56 10.17 -10.43 -5.86
CA LYS A 56 9.50 -11.74 -5.77
C LYS A 56 9.21 -12.19 -4.32
N LEU A 57 8.82 -11.24 -3.48
CA LEU A 57 8.53 -11.49 -2.07
C LEU A 57 7.21 -12.26 -1.93
N PRO A 58 7.14 -13.30 -1.07
CA PRO A 58 5.92 -14.06 -0.86
C PRO A 58 4.80 -13.20 -0.26
N ASP A 59 3.57 -13.49 -0.70
CA ASP A 59 2.34 -12.86 -0.21
C ASP A 59 2.19 -13.10 1.31
N PRO A 60 2.06 -12.03 2.13
CA PRO A 60 2.00 -12.17 3.58
C PRO A 60 0.73 -12.92 4.04
N ALA A 61 -0.32 -12.98 3.22
CA ALA A 61 -1.50 -13.78 3.50
C ALA A 61 -1.23 -15.29 3.37
N ARG A 62 -0.28 -15.69 2.51
CA ARG A 62 0.11 -17.10 2.31
C ARG A 62 1.19 -17.55 3.28
N ALA A 63 1.98 -16.63 3.84
CA ALA A 63 3.08 -16.94 4.75
C ALA A 63 2.63 -17.50 6.12
N LYS A 64 1.35 -17.40 6.48
CA LYS A 64 0.81 -18.04 7.69
C LYS A 64 0.55 -19.52 7.42
N VAL A 65 1.62 -20.32 7.38
CA VAL A 65 1.49 -21.72 7.76
C VAL A 65 1.01 -21.73 9.21
N LYS A 66 -0.28 -22.04 9.43
CA LYS A 66 -0.84 -22.28 10.76
C LYS A 66 -0.10 -23.48 11.36
N THR A 67 1.01 -23.21 12.02
CA THR A 67 1.75 -24.24 12.73
C THR A 67 0.91 -24.61 13.93
N ASN A 68 0.29 -25.79 13.92
CA ASN A 68 -0.41 -26.33 15.08
C ASN A 68 0.64 -26.74 16.12
N LYS A 69 1.06 -25.76 16.94
CA LYS A 69 2.11 -25.95 17.95
C LYS A 69 1.77 -27.12 18.90
N ALA A 70 0.49 -27.34 19.19
CA ALA A 70 0.04 -28.40 20.08
C ALA A 70 0.25 -29.80 19.48
N SER A 71 0.03 -30.01 18.18
CA SER A 71 0.30 -31.30 17.54
C SER A 71 1.79 -31.61 17.49
N ASN A 72 2.62 -30.60 17.21
CA ASN A 72 4.07 -30.76 17.15
C ASN A 72 4.65 -31.11 18.53
N VAL A 73 4.19 -30.45 19.60
CA VAL A 73 4.63 -30.77 20.97
C VAL A 73 4.21 -32.20 21.36
N LYS A 74 2.97 -32.62 21.04
CA LYS A 74 2.52 -33.99 21.33
C LYS A 74 3.34 -35.05 20.58
N ALA A 75 3.70 -34.78 19.33
CA ALA A 75 4.56 -35.68 18.54
C ALA A 75 5.95 -35.79 19.18
N LEU A 76 6.57 -34.67 19.55
CA LEU A 76 7.89 -34.61 20.19
C LEU A 76 7.91 -35.35 21.54
N VAL A 77 6.86 -35.18 22.35
CA VAL A 77 6.70 -35.90 23.63
C VAL A 77 6.54 -37.41 23.39
N ARG A 78 5.75 -37.83 22.39
CA ARG A 78 5.60 -39.26 22.04
C ARG A 78 6.91 -39.88 21.58
N GLU A 79 7.69 -39.18 20.76
CA GLU A 79 9.01 -39.64 20.33
C GLU A 79 9.99 -39.75 21.51
N ALA A 80 10.00 -38.77 22.42
CA ALA A 80 10.83 -38.82 23.61
C ALA A 80 10.46 -40.00 24.52
N VAL A 81 9.16 -40.27 24.70
CA VAL A 81 8.67 -41.43 25.46
C VAL A 81 9.03 -42.75 24.78
N ALA A 82 8.86 -42.86 23.47
CA ALA A 82 9.23 -44.05 22.70
C ALA A 82 10.74 -44.33 22.75
N LYS A 83 11.56 -43.28 22.68
CA LYS A 83 13.01 -43.37 22.82
C LYS A 83 13.42 -43.84 24.22
N LYS A 84 12.74 -43.35 25.28
CA LYS A 84 12.97 -43.78 26.65
C LYS A 84 12.51 -45.22 26.92
N GLY A 85 11.42 -45.65 26.28
CA GLY A 85 10.88 -47.01 26.39
C GLY A 85 11.68 -48.08 25.64
N ARG A 86 12.52 -47.70 24.67
CA ARG A 86 13.43 -48.61 23.93
C ARG A 86 14.75 -48.92 24.65
N VAL A 87 15.02 -48.30 25.80
CA VAL A 87 16.25 -48.51 26.61
C VAL A 87 15.97 -49.47 27.78
N LYS A 88 15.15 -50.50 27.56
CA LYS A 88 14.96 -51.61 28.50
C LYS A 88 15.09 -52.92 27.76
#